data_AF-A0A0W8F366-F1
#
_entry.id   AF-A0A0W8F366-F1
#
_cell.length_a   1.000
_cell.length_b   1.000
_cell.length_c   1.000
_cell.angle_alpha   90.00
_cell.angle_beta   90.00
_cell.angle_gamma   90.00
#
_symmetry.space_group_name_H-M   'P 1'
#
loop_
_entity.id
_entity.type
_entity.pdbx_description
1 polymer ?
#
loop_
_entity_poly.entity_id
_entity_poly.type
_entity_poly.pdbx_seq_one_letter_code
_entity_poly.pdbx_strand_id
1 'polypeptide(L)'
;MSSPDPGSSPGDLRAGIASHLQMIEARYPLTITNKDQVAGRTLGKTHDQRGFLSIALPLNHRAAVNGITGEVVIPEKVLDLLLQRVCQNRSNIRGPSWTLPGSS
;
A
#
# COMPACT_ATOMS: atom_id res chain seq x y z
N MET A 1 -10.06 16.26 20.42
CA MET A 1 -9.89 16.47 18.95
C MET A 1 -8.46 16.11 18.64
N SER A 2 -8.21 14.98 17.97
CA SER A 2 -6.83 14.54 17.65
C SER A 2 -6.32 15.34 16.46
N SER A 3 -5.20 16.04 16.65
CA SER A 3 -4.50 16.79 15.61
C SER A 3 -4.16 15.90 14.42
N PRO A 4 -4.35 16.35 13.17
CA PRO A 4 -3.79 15.66 12.02
C PRO A 4 -2.27 15.75 12.08
N ASP A 5 -1.61 14.61 11.93
CA ASP A 5 -0.16 14.49 11.83
C ASP A 5 0.36 15.40 10.67
N PRO A 6 1.29 16.34 10.92
CA PRO A 6 1.82 17.24 9.88
C PRO A 6 2.82 16.47 9.00
N GLY A 7 2.32 15.61 8.11
CA GLY A 7 3.24 14.78 7.34
C GLY A 7 2.72 14.05 6.12
N SER A 8 1.43 14.10 5.77
CA SER A 8 0.95 13.52 4.51
C SER A 8 -0.40 14.09 4.13
N SER A 9 -0.41 15.19 3.36
CA SER A 9 -1.66 15.58 2.71
C SER A 9 -2.08 14.45 1.75
N PRO A 10 -3.38 14.24 1.48
CA PRO A 10 -3.83 13.25 0.50
C PRO A 10 -3.16 13.42 -0.87
N GLY A 11 -2.81 14.66 -1.24
CA GLY A 11 -2.02 14.98 -2.44
C GLY A 11 -0.59 14.44 -2.40
N ASP A 12 0.10 14.56 -1.28
CA ASP A 12 1.48 14.07 -1.09
C ASP A 12 1.51 12.53 -1.15
N LEU A 13 0.51 11.89 -0.54
CA LEU A 13 0.37 10.44 -0.59
C LEU A 13 0.05 9.95 -2.01
N ARG A 14 -0.80 10.67 -2.76
CA ARG A 14 -1.10 10.36 -4.16
C ARG A 14 0.15 10.47 -5.03
N ALA A 15 0.94 11.52 -4.85
CA ALA A 15 2.20 11.71 -5.55
C ALA A 15 3.20 10.59 -5.22
N GLY A 16 3.29 10.19 -3.94
CA GLY A 16 4.10 9.07 -3.49
C GLY A 16 3.69 7.73 -4.12
N ILE A 17 2.38 7.49 -4.24
CA ILE A 17 1.83 6.30 -4.90
C ILE A 17 2.23 6.28 -6.39
N ALA A 18 1.99 7.39 -7.09
CA ALA A 18 2.31 7.50 -8.51
C ALA A 18 3.82 7.30 -8.78
N SER A 19 4.68 7.91 -7.96
CA SER A 19 6.13 7.78 -8.06
C SER A 19 6.60 6.33 -7.90
N HIS A 20 6.03 5.57 -6.96
CA HIS A 20 6.37 4.16 -6.78
C HIS A 20 5.89 3.27 -7.94
N LEU A 21 4.70 3.54 -8.48
CA LEU A 21 4.21 2.80 -9.65
C LEU A 21 5.10 3.06 -10.86
N GLN A 22 5.53 4.31 -11.07
CA GLN A 22 6.52 4.65 -12.10
C GLN A 22 7.87 3.97 -11.87
N MET A 23 8.32 3.82 -10.63
CA MET A 23 9.56 3.10 -10.33
C MET A 23 9.46 1.61 -10.73
N ILE A 24 8.29 0.98 -10.57
CA ILE A 24 8.06 -0.40 -11.02
C ILE A 24 8.11 -0.46 -12.57
N GLU A 25 7.47 0.49 -13.25
CA GLU A 25 7.52 0.61 -14.73
C GLU A 25 8.92 0.90 -15.27
N ALA A 26 9.75 1.64 -14.53
CA ALA A 26 11.12 1.91 -14.93
C ALA A 26 12.04 0.69 -14.73
N ARG A 27 11.70 -0.19 -13.77
CA ARG A 27 12.52 -1.36 -13.41
C ARG A 27 12.21 -2.59 -14.25
N TYR A 28 10.96 -2.74 -14.67
CA TYR A 28 10.50 -3.84 -15.52
C TYR A 28 9.92 -3.25 -16.81
N PRO A 29 10.10 -3.87 -17.99
CA PRO A 29 9.54 -3.35 -19.23
C PRO A 29 8.02 -3.55 -19.28
N LEU A 30 7.30 -2.90 -18.38
CA LEU A 30 5.85 -2.96 -18.20
C LEU A 30 5.25 -1.57 -18.06
N THR A 31 4.00 -1.43 -18.46
CA THR A 31 3.19 -0.22 -18.32
C THR A 31 1.91 -0.57 -17.58
N ILE A 32 1.69 0.03 -16.42
CA ILE A 32 0.47 -0.17 -15.63
C ILE A 32 -0.61 0.75 -16.20
N THR A 33 -1.67 0.19 -16.75
CA THR A 33 -2.69 0.98 -17.47
C THR A 33 -3.76 1.56 -16.54
N ASN A 34 -3.96 0.99 -15.34
CA ASN A 34 -4.96 1.42 -14.36
C ASN A 34 -4.38 2.16 -13.13
N LYS A 35 -3.29 2.93 -13.30
CA LYS A 35 -2.60 3.65 -12.21
C LYS A 35 -3.50 4.56 -11.38
N ASP A 36 -4.35 5.36 -12.03
CA ASP A 36 -5.26 6.27 -11.31
C ASP A 36 -6.31 5.53 -10.48
N GLN A 37 -6.84 4.44 -11.01
CA GLN A 37 -7.80 3.60 -10.29
C GLN A 37 -7.14 2.98 -9.04
N VAL A 38 -5.92 2.46 -9.19
CA VAL A 38 -5.13 1.87 -8.10
C VAL A 38 -4.79 2.93 -7.05
N ALA A 39 -4.37 4.12 -7.47
CA ALA A 39 -4.08 5.23 -6.57
C ALA A 39 -5.33 5.67 -5.80
N GLY A 40 -6.47 5.85 -6.48
CA GLY A 40 -7.73 6.24 -5.84
C GLY A 40 -8.22 5.22 -4.81
N ARG A 41 -8.21 3.92 -5.15
CA ARG A 41 -8.60 2.85 -4.22
C ARG A 41 -7.65 2.73 -3.03
N THR A 42 -6.35 2.93 -3.27
CA THR A 42 -5.34 2.93 -2.21
C THR A 42 -5.58 4.09 -1.24
N LEU A 43 -5.78 5.32 -1.72
CA LEU A 43 -6.07 6.49 -0.89
C LEU A 43 -7.36 6.35 -0.08
N GLY A 44 -8.34 5.59 -0.60
CA GLY A 44 -9.57 5.27 0.12
C GLY A 44 -9.41 4.29 1.29
N LYS A 45 -8.24 3.65 1.43
CA LYS A 45 -7.97 2.61 2.44
C LYS A 45 -6.69 2.82 3.25
N THR A 46 -5.73 3.59 2.74
CA THR A 46 -4.48 3.94 3.42
C THR A 46 -4.38 5.46 3.55
N HIS A 47 -3.86 5.91 4.69
CA HIS A 47 -3.67 7.34 4.99
C HIS A 47 -2.20 7.67 5.30
N ASP A 48 -1.32 6.72 5.03
CA ASP A 48 0.10 6.81 5.37
C ASP A 48 0.93 6.05 4.33
N GLN A 49 2.16 6.51 4.14
CA GLN A 49 3.11 5.97 3.16
C GLN A 49 3.44 4.50 3.44
N ARG A 50 3.48 4.08 4.72
CA ARG A 50 3.76 2.69 5.11
C ARG A 50 2.66 1.75 4.62
N GLY A 51 1.39 2.14 4.77
CA GLY A 51 0.25 1.40 4.23
C GLY A 51 0.37 1.20 2.73
N PHE A 52 0.73 2.24 1.97
CA PHE A 52 0.95 2.09 0.54
C PHE A 52 2.15 1.20 0.19
N LEU A 53 3.29 1.35 0.86
CA LEU A 53 4.49 0.54 0.60
C LEU A 53 4.22 -0.97 0.77
N SER A 54 3.34 -1.34 1.70
CA SER A 54 2.91 -2.73 1.89
C SER A 54 2.07 -3.28 0.73
N ILE A 55 1.54 -2.43 -0.16
CA ILE A 55 0.86 -2.79 -1.42
C ILE A 55 1.85 -2.79 -2.58
N ALA A 56 2.71 -1.77 -2.66
CA ALA A 56 3.70 -1.63 -3.72
C ALA A 56 4.75 -2.76 -3.74
N LEU A 57 5.19 -3.22 -2.56
CA LEU A 57 6.18 -4.29 -2.44
C LEU A 57 5.72 -5.62 -3.07
N PRO A 58 4.52 -6.15 -2.75
CA PRO A 58 3.96 -7.32 -3.44
C PRO A 58 3.79 -7.14 -4.95
N LEU A 59 3.39 -5.95 -5.41
CA LEU A 59 3.28 -5.66 -6.84
C LEU A 59 4.65 -5.76 -7.53
N ASN A 60 5.66 -5.12 -6.94
CA ASN A 60 7.05 -5.17 -7.41
C ASN A 60 7.58 -6.61 -7.44
N HIS A 61 7.34 -7.40 -6.39
CA HIS A 61 7.73 -8.81 -6.34
C HIS A 61 7.02 -9.64 -7.42
N ARG A 62 5.72 -9.43 -7.65
CA ARG A 62 5.00 -10.17 -8.69
C ARG A 62 5.50 -9.84 -10.09
N ALA A 63 5.87 -8.59 -10.36
CA ALA A 63 6.51 -8.20 -11.62
C ALA A 63 7.88 -8.88 -11.78
N ALA A 64 8.69 -8.90 -10.71
CA ALA A 64 10.01 -9.53 -10.71
C ALA A 64 9.97 -11.04 -10.99
N VAL A 65 9.09 -11.77 -10.32
CA VAL A 65 9.07 -13.24 -10.37
C VAL A 65 8.37 -13.77 -11.60
N ASN A 66 7.29 -13.13 -12.04
CA ASN A 66 6.53 -13.62 -13.19
C ASN A 66 7.04 -13.06 -14.53
N GLY A 67 8.09 -12.23 -14.51
CA GLY A 67 8.65 -11.61 -15.71
C GLY A 67 7.60 -10.84 -16.50
N ILE A 68 6.71 -10.11 -15.82
CA ILE A 68 5.59 -9.43 -16.47
C ILE A 68 6.16 -8.29 -17.33
N THR A 69 5.81 -8.28 -18.62
CA THR A 69 6.23 -7.26 -19.59
C THR A 69 5.04 -6.75 -20.40
N GLY A 70 5.15 -5.55 -20.97
CA GLY A 70 4.10 -4.94 -21.79
C GLY A 70 3.03 -4.24 -20.96
N GLU A 71 1.82 -4.13 -21.51
CA GLU A 71 0.72 -3.47 -20.81
C GLU A 71 0.09 -4.39 -19.75
N VAL A 72 -0.05 -3.87 -18.53
CA VAL A 72 -0.53 -4.63 -17.38
C VAL A 72 -1.66 -3.88 -16.71
N VAL A 73 -2.76 -4.59 -16.49
CA VAL A 73 -3.82 -4.17 -15.58
C VAL A 73 -3.56 -4.83 -14.24
N ILE A 74 -3.46 -4.05 -13.15
CA ILE A 74 -3.48 -4.63 -11.80
C ILE A 74 -4.88 -5.18 -11.55
N PRO A 75 -5.06 -6.51 -11.41
CA PRO A 75 -6.38 -7.08 -11.25
C PRO A 75 -7.01 -6.63 -9.92
N GLU A 76 -8.29 -6.24 -9.97
CA GLU A 76 -8.97 -5.70 -8.79
C GLU A 76 -8.93 -6.66 -7.59
N LYS A 77 -9.12 -7.96 -7.83
CA LYS A 77 -9.03 -8.99 -6.78
C LYS A 77 -7.67 -9.00 -6.08
N VAL A 78 -6.58 -8.77 -6.82
CA VAL A 78 -5.23 -8.73 -6.25
C VAL A 78 -5.09 -7.47 -5.40
N LEU A 79 -5.54 -6.33 -5.93
CA LEU A 79 -5.52 -5.07 -5.20
C LEU A 79 -6.34 -5.15 -3.90
N ASP A 80 -7.54 -5.76 -3.95
CA ASP A 80 -8.38 -5.94 -2.77
C ASP A 80 -7.74 -6.82 -1.70
N LEU A 81 -7.10 -7.92 -2.09
CA LEU A 81 -6.36 -8.77 -1.15
C LEU A 81 -5.21 -8.00 -0.48
N LEU A 82 -4.50 -7.16 -1.23
CA LEU A 82 -3.43 -6.32 -0.70
C LEU A 82 -3.99 -5.27 0.26
N LEU A 83 -5.07 -4.58 -0.12
CA LEU A 83 -5.73 -3.58 0.72
C LEU A 83 -6.29 -4.18 2.01
N GLN A 84 -6.91 -5.37 1.95
CA GLN A 84 -7.38 -6.09 3.14
C GLN A 84 -6.25 -6.38 4.13
N ARG A 85 -5.07 -6.76 3.62
CA ARG A 85 -3.89 -7.02 4.45
C ARG A 85 -3.41 -5.75 5.17
N VAL A 86 -3.44 -4.60 4.51
CA VAL A 86 -3.12 -3.30 5.14
C VAL A 86 -4.11 -2.96 6.25
N CYS A 87 -5.41 -3.16 6.00
CA CYS A 87 -6.44 -2.92 7.00
C CYS A 87 -6.30 -3.86 8.23
N GLN A 88 -6.00 -5.14 8.02
CA GLN A 88 -5.81 -6.12 9.10
C GLN A 88 -4.57 -5.82 9.94
N ASN A 89 -3.45 -5.41 9.33
CA ASN A 89 -2.25 -5.02 10.07
C ASN A 89 -2.49 -3.81 10.99
N ARG A 90 -3.42 -2.90 10.63
CA ARG A 90 -3.84 -1.81 11.52
C ARG A 90 -4.64 -2.30 12.73
N SER A 91 -5.52 -3.28 12.54
CA SER A 91 -6.28 -3.89 13.64
C SER A 91 -5.37 -4.65 14.62
N ASN A 92 -4.27 -5.22 14.14
CA ASN A 92 -3.34 -5.97 14.98
C ASN A 92 -2.37 -5.10 15.82
N ILE A 93 -2.35 -3.77 15.62
CA ILE A 93 -1.62 -2.83 16.50
C ILE A 93 -2.44 -2.51 17.77
N ARG A 94 -3.67 -3.02 17.90
CA ARG A 94 -4.46 -3.00 19.14
C ARG A 94 -4.67 -4.41 19.71
N GLY A 95 -3.63 -5.00 20.29
CA GLY A 95 -3.77 -6.09 21.28
C GLY A 95 -2.53 -6.98 21.44
N PRO A 96 -2.26 -7.59 22.62
CA PRO A 96 -2.83 -7.37 23.94
C PRO A 96 -1.93 -6.44 24.79
N SER A 97 -2.53 -5.64 25.69
CA SER A 97 -1.80 -5.09 26.82
C SER A 97 -1.35 -6.27 27.68
N TRP A 98 -0.05 -6.57 27.68
CA TRP A 98 0.55 -7.47 28.64
C TRP A 98 0.48 -6.78 30.01
N THR A 99 -0.65 -6.96 30.70
CA THR A 99 -0.71 -6.73 32.14
C THR A 99 0.17 -7.81 32.77
N LEU A 100 1.31 -7.39 33.32
CA LEU A 100 2.17 -8.26 34.12
C LEU A 100 1.37 -8.70 35.36
N PRO A 101 1.19 -10.01 35.60
CA PRO A 101 0.58 -10.47 36.84
C PRO A 101 1.60 -10.32 37.97
N GLY A 102 1.25 -9.51 38.98
CA GLY A 102 1.76 -9.60 40.35
C GLY A 102 3.25 -9.34 40.57
N SER A 103 3.58 -8.20 41.16
CA SER A 103 4.69 -8.15 42.12
C SER A 103 4.06 -7.92 43.49
N SER A 104 4.09 -8.98 44.30
CA SER A 104 3.79 -8.99 45.73
C SER A 104 4.81 -8.17 46.51
#